data_AF-A0A5W2A124-F1
#
_entry.id   AF-A0A5W2A124-F1
#
_cell.length_a   1.000
_cell.length_b   1.000
_cell.length_c   1.000
_cell.angle_alpha   90.00
_cell.angle_beta   90.00
_cell.angle_gamma   90.00
#
_symmetry.space_group_name_H-M   'P 1'
#
loop_
_entity.id
_entity.type
_entity.pdbx_description
1 polymer ?
#
loop_
_entity_poly.entity_id
_entity_poly.type
_entity_poly.pdbx_seq_one_letter_code
_entity_poly.pdbx_strand_id
1 'polypeptide(L)'
;MKKLFIIIALFASFLLSGCNDEPKGKDFIGHWYEEGNKTHPSDIKISYEDGIYHIDVNRYQTFKIKSDDPDYKINKLEAKAESDSVLSGHGPMFPYTMRLENGKLNVGNETYVKK
;
A
#
# COMPACT_ATOMS: atom_id res chain seq x y z
N MET A 1 20.72 31.18 37.77
CA MET A 1 19.82 30.00 37.67
C MET A 1 18.61 30.20 36.76
N LYS A 2 17.92 31.36 36.76
CA LYS A 2 16.77 31.64 35.85
C LYS A 2 17.06 31.46 34.35
N LYS A 3 18.27 31.83 33.88
CA LYS A 3 18.65 31.69 32.46
C LYS A 3 18.83 30.24 32.00
N LEU A 4 19.08 29.31 32.93
CA LEU A 4 19.27 27.88 32.62
C LEU A 4 17.94 27.15 32.38
N PHE A 5 16.88 27.57 33.08
CA PHE A 5 15.52 27.02 32.89
C PHE A 5 14.93 27.35 31.51
N ILE A 6 15.29 28.50 30.91
CA ILE A 6 14.80 28.91 29.59
C ILE A 6 15.39 28.04 28.48
N ILE A 7 16.65 27.59 28.63
CA ILE A 7 17.33 26.76 27.62
C ILE A 7 16.78 25.34 27.60
N ILE A 8 16.43 24.79 28.77
CA ILE A 8 15.83 23.44 28.89
C ILE A 8 14.42 23.41 28.30
N ALA A 9 13.64 24.50 28.45
CA ALA A 9 12.31 24.61 27.87
C ALA A 9 12.33 24.65 26.33
N LEU A 10 13.37 25.21 25.70
CA LEU A 10 13.50 25.28 24.24
C LEU A 10 13.90 23.95 23.59
N PHE A 11 14.63 23.08 24.30
CA PHE A 11 15.00 21.76 23.78
C PHE A 11 13.85 20.74 23.86
N ALA A 12 12.91 20.92 24.79
CA ALA A 12 11.76 20.04 24.96
C ALA A 12 10.77 20.10 23.77
N SER A 13 10.68 21.23 23.05
CA SER A 13 9.80 21.36 21.88
C SER A 13 10.30 20.61 20.64
N PHE A 14 11.60 20.29 20.54
CA PHE A 14 12.16 19.51 19.44
C PHE A 14 11.99 17.99 19.61
N LEU A 15 11.63 17.53 20.81
CA LEU A 15 11.38 16.10 21.07
C LEU A 15 9.92 15.70 20.82
N LEU A 16 9.02 16.68 20.71
CA LEU A 16 7.62 16.46 20.35
C LEU A 16 7.38 16.51 18.82
N SER A 17 8.38 16.90 18.03
CA SER A 17 8.40 16.69 16.58
C SER A 17 8.91 15.29 16.23
N GLY A 18 8.68 14.30 17.09
CA GLY A 18 8.61 12.90 16.68
C GLY A 18 7.46 12.78 15.69
N CYS A 19 7.77 13.11 14.45
CA CYS A 19 6.85 13.32 13.36
C CYS A 19 5.89 12.13 13.24
N ASN A 20 4.63 12.36 13.60
CA ASN A 20 3.49 11.63 13.04
C ASN A 20 3.30 12.09 11.58
N ASP A 21 4.36 12.08 10.78
CA ASP A 21 4.23 12.31 9.35
C ASP A 21 3.43 11.13 8.83
N GLU A 22 2.26 11.41 8.24
CA GLU A 22 1.48 10.38 7.58
C GLU A 22 2.38 9.63 6.61
N PRO A 23 2.20 8.31 6.46
CA PRO A 23 3.07 7.54 5.60
C PRO A 23 2.99 8.10 4.18
N LYS A 24 4.15 8.36 3.59
CA LYS A 24 4.26 8.72 2.17
C LYS A 24 3.50 7.70 1.35
N GLY A 25 2.56 8.14 0.51
CA GLY A 25 1.65 7.24 -0.21
C GLY A 25 0.45 6.72 0.59
N LYS A 26 0.05 7.37 1.69
CA LYS A 26 -1.10 6.97 2.51
C LYS A 26 -2.38 6.67 1.71
N ASP A 27 -2.57 7.34 0.58
CA ASP A 27 -3.77 7.21 -0.25
C ASP A 27 -3.88 5.82 -0.92
N PHE A 28 -2.79 5.05 -0.96
CA PHE A 28 -2.80 3.66 -1.41
C PHE A 28 -3.55 2.75 -0.42
N ILE A 29 -3.58 3.09 0.87
CA ILE A 29 -4.21 2.26 1.92
C ILE A 29 -5.71 2.14 1.63
N GLY A 30 -6.23 0.91 1.71
CA GLY A 30 -7.65 0.61 1.52
C GLY A 30 -7.89 -0.65 0.69
N HIS A 31 -9.14 -0.81 0.26
CA HIS A 31 -9.58 -1.91 -0.60
C HIS A 31 -9.93 -1.38 -1.98
N TRP A 32 -9.29 -1.93 -3.00
CA TRP A 32 -9.41 -1.55 -4.39
C TRP A 32 -10.03 -2.69 -5.19
N TYR A 33 -11.04 -2.36 -5.99
CA TYR A 33 -11.75 -3.33 -6.83
C TYR A 33 -11.43 -3.06 -8.28
N GLU A 34 -11.16 -4.12 -9.04
CA GLU A 34 -10.87 -3.99 -10.47
C GLU A 34 -12.02 -3.30 -11.20
N GLU A 35 -11.68 -2.30 -12.01
CA GLU A 35 -12.66 -1.48 -12.74
C GLU A 35 -13.27 -2.27 -13.91
N GLY A 36 -14.57 -2.07 -14.12
CA GLY A 36 -15.33 -2.68 -15.20
C GLY A 36 -16.15 -3.91 -14.79
N ASN A 37 -16.81 -4.53 -15.77
CA ASN A 37 -17.69 -5.68 -15.58
C ASN A 37 -17.00 -6.96 -16.05
N LYS A 38 -15.98 -7.41 -15.32
CA LYS A 38 -15.29 -8.68 -15.61
C LYS A 38 -16.04 -9.85 -14.98
N THR A 39 -16.05 -11.01 -15.65
CA THR A 39 -16.65 -12.25 -15.13
C THR A 39 -15.98 -12.73 -13.84
N HIS A 40 -14.67 -12.48 -13.72
CA HIS A 40 -13.87 -12.84 -12.55
C HIS A 40 -12.99 -11.64 -12.14
N PRO A 41 -13.59 -10.62 -11.49
CA PRO A 41 -12.86 -9.41 -11.13
C PRO A 41 -11.89 -9.71 -9.97
N SER A 42 -10.72 -9.10 -10.04
CA SER A 42 -9.75 -9.12 -8.94
C SER A 42 -9.97 -7.96 -7.97
N ASP A 43 -9.40 -8.08 -6.78
CA ASP A 43 -9.35 -7.02 -5.80
C ASP A 43 -7.99 -6.96 -5.11
N ILE A 44 -7.63 -5.79 -4.60
CA ILE A 44 -6.35 -5.53 -3.95
C ILE A 44 -6.63 -4.83 -2.63
N LYS A 45 -6.16 -5.43 -1.54
CA LYS A 45 -6.17 -4.79 -0.23
C LYS A 45 -4.76 -4.36 0.13
N ILE A 46 -4.62 -3.08 0.49
CA ILE A 46 -3.34 -2.48 0.86
C ILE A 46 -3.43 -1.98 2.30
N SER A 47 -2.52 -2.43 3.14
CA SER A 47 -2.30 -1.93 4.51
C SER A 47 -0.87 -1.43 4.68
N TYR A 48 -0.63 -0.63 5.71
CA TYR A 48 0.68 -0.09 6.03
C TYR A 48 1.03 -0.40 7.48
N GLU A 49 2.18 -1.02 7.70
CA GLU A 49 2.70 -1.37 9.02
C GLU A 49 4.23 -1.27 8.98
N ASP A 50 4.84 -0.68 10.01
CA ASP A 50 6.30 -0.63 10.21
C ASP A 50 7.14 -0.19 8.98
N GLY A 51 6.65 0.78 8.20
CA GLY A 51 7.38 1.30 7.04
C GLY A 51 7.17 0.53 5.74
N ILE A 52 6.28 -0.47 5.74
CA ILE A 52 6.05 -1.39 4.62
C ILE A 52 4.57 -1.37 4.23
N TYR A 53 4.32 -1.34 2.92
CA TYR A 53 2.99 -1.58 2.38
C TYR A 53 2.80 -3.08 2.15
N HIS A 54 1.85 -3.68 2.86
CA HIS A 54 1.41 -5.06 2.67
C HIS A 54 0.25 -5.08 1.69
N ILE A 55 0.39 -5.88 0.63
CA ILE A 55 -0.52 -5.90 -0.52
C ILE A 55 -1.04 -7.33 -0.68
N ASP A 56 -2.32 -7.53 -0.38
CA ASP A 56 -3.03 -8.77 -0.67
C ASP A 56 -3.73 -8.62 -2.03
N VAL A 57 -3.25 -9.33 -3.04
CA VAL A 57 -3.82 -9.35 -4.39
C VAL A 57 -4.69 -10.61 -4.55
N ASN A 58 -5.99 -10.44 -4.56
CA ASN A 58 -6.96 -11.52 -4.73
C ASN A 58 -7.31 -11.70 -6.22
N ARG A 59 -6.96 -12.86 -6.80
CA ARG A 59 -7.17 -13.13 -8.24
C ARG A 59 -7.77 -14.50 -8.49
N TYR A 60 -8.59 -14.57 -9.53
CA TYR A 60 -9.12 -15.83 -10.03
C TYR A 60 -8.01 -16.73 -10.58
N GLN A 61 -8.10 -18.02 -10.24
CA GLN A 61 -7.17 -19.04 -10.68
C GLN A 61 -7.68 -19.69 -11.96
N THR A 62 -7.07 -19.36 -13.10
CA THR A 62 -7.41 -19.99 -14.39
C THR A 62 -7.04 -21.47 -14.46
N PHE A 63 -6.18 -21.93 -13.55
CA PHE A 63 -5.73 -23.31 -13.47
C PHE A 63 -5.75 -23.75 -12.01
N LYS A 64 -6.47 -24.85 -11.75
CA LYS A 64 -6.51 -25.50 -10.43
C LYS A 64 -5.71 -26.79 -10.49
N ILE A 65 -4.93 -27.06 -9.45
CA ILE A 65 -4.14 -28.29 -9.35
C ILE A 65 -5.02 -29.42 -8.80
N LYS A 66 -5.95 -29.07 -7.89
CA LYS A 66 -6.94 -29.97 -7.33
C LYS A 66 -8.34 -29.44 -7.53
N SER A 67 -9.32 -30.34 -7.60
CA SER A 67 -10.74 -29.96 -7.80
C SER A 67 -11.32 -29.14 -6.65
N ASP A 68 -10.77 -29.26 -5.45
CA ASP A 68 -11.16 -28.53 -4.25
C ASP A 68 -10.40 -27.22 -4.04
N ASP A 69 -9.45 -26.87 -4.91
CA ASP A 69 -8.77 -25.58 -4.84
C ASP A 69 -9.80 -24.44 -5.00
N PRO A 70 -9.68 -23.36 -4.21
CA PRO A 70 -10.58 -22.21 -4.33
C PRO A 70 -10.46 -21.57 -5.71
N ASP A 71 -11.56 -21.01 -6.21
CA ASP A 71 -11.57 -20.26 -7.47
C ASP A 71 -10.64 -19.04 -7.43
N TYR A 72 -10.43 -18.47 -6.24
CA TYR A 72 -9.58 -17.31 -6.02
C TYR A 72 -8.40 -17.65 -5.13
N LYS A 73 -7.26 -17.02 -5.40
CA LYS A 73 -6.05 -17.09 -4.60
C LYS A 73 -5.54 -15.70 -4.27
N ILE A 74 -5.18 -15.54 -3.01
CA ILE A 74 -4.53 -14.33 -2.50
C ILE A 74 -3.02 -14.49 -2.67
N ASN A 75 -2.41 -13.58 -3.42
CA ASN A 75 -0.97 -13.42 -3.48
C ASN A 75 -0.57 -12.25 -2.57
N LYS A 76 0.27 -12.54 -1.57
CA LYS A 76 0.78 -11.54 -0.63
C LYS A 76 2.06 -10.93 -1.18
N LEU A 77 2.12 -9.62 -1.27
CA LEU A 77 3.26 -8.84 -1.74
C LEU A 77 3.60 -7.73 -0.76
N GLU A 78 4.80 -7.19 -0.88
CA GLU A 78 5.28 -6.06 -0.08
C GLU A 78 5.90 -4.99 -0.98
N ALA A 79 5.69 -3.72 -0.61
CA ALA A 79 6.18 -2.57 -1.35
C ALA A 79 6.65 -1.43 -0.44
N LYS A 80 7.42 -0.51 -1.02
CA LYS A 80 7.79 0.79 -0.44
C LYS A 80 7.27 1.93 -1.31
N ALA A 81 7.06 3.09 -0.69
CA ALA A 81 6.64 4.28 -1.40
C ALA A 81 7.84 5.02 -2.01
N GLU A 82 7.89 5.07 -3.35
CA GLU A 82 8.86 5.88 -4.10
C GLU A 82 8.41 7.34 -4.19
N SER A 83 7.10 7.59 -4.21
CA SER A 83 6.45 8.91 -4.16
C SER A 83 5.06 8.77 -3.51
N ASP A 84 4.33 9.87 -3.33
CA ASP A 84 2.94 9.80 -2.85
C ASP A 84 2.00 9.08 -3.81
N SER A 85 2.41 8.95 -5.08
CA SER A 85 1.62 8.32 -6.13
C SER A 85 2.26 7.06 -6.72
N VAL A 86 3.36 6.54 -6.15
CA VAL A 86 4.03 5.34 -6.67
C VAL A 86 4.50 4.44 -5.52
N LEU A 87 4.03 3.20 -5.52
CA LEU A 87 4.63 2.09 -4.75
C LEU A 87 5.50 1.24 -5.67
N SER A 88 6.62 0.75 -5.16
CA SER A 88 7.49 -0.23 -5.84
C SER A 88 7.78 -1.42 -4.93
N GLY A 89 7.90 -2.61 -5.50
CA GLY A 89 8.23 -3.82 -4.76
C GLY A 89 8.90 -4.85 -5.64
N HIS A 90 9.34 -5.95 -5.02
CA HIS A 90 9.85 -7.13 -5.73
C HIS A 90 8.84 -8.25 -5.64
N GLY A 91 8.33 -8.68 -6.81
CA GLY A 91 7.52 -9.89 -6.91
C GLY A 91 8.40 -11.14 -7.01
N PRO A 92 7.80 -12.33 -7.05
CA PRO A 92 8.55 -13.60 -7.12
C PRO A 92 9.45 -13.73 -8.35
N MET A 93 9.14 -13.02 -9.44
CA MET A 93 9.85 -13.15 -10.71
C MET A 93 10.41 -11.82 -11.24
N PHE A 94 9.71 -10.70 -11.03
CA PHE A 94 10.09 -9.38 -11.52
C PHE A 94 9.74 -8.29 -10.49
N PRO A 95 10.43 -7.14 -10.50
CA PRO A 95 9.97 -5.96 -9.80
C PRO A 95 8.62 -5.50 -10.36
N TYR A 96 7.80 -4.90 -9.50
CA TYR A 96 6.51 -4.36 -9.88
C TYR A 96 6.33 -2.95 -9.34
N THR A 97 5.42 -2.21 -9.96
CA THR A 97 5.03 -0.87 -9.50
C THR A 97 3.51 -0.74 -9.49
N MET A 98 3.02 0.08 -8.58
CA MET A 98 1.61 0.49 -8.51
C MET A 98 1.56 2.01 -8.54
N ARG A 99 0.62 2.59 -9.29
CA ARG A 99 0.51 4.03 -9.47
C ARG A 99 -0.87 4.53 -9.08
N LEU A 100 -0.93 5.60 -8.28
CA LEU A 100 -2.16 6.34 -8.05
C LEU A 100 -2.25 7.49 -9.04
N GLU A 101 -3.28 7.47 -9.88
CA GLU A 101 -3.54 8.52 -10.85
C GLU A 101 -5.04 8.79 -10.90
N ASN A 102 -5.43 10.05 -10.71
CA ASN A 102 -6.84 10.49 -10.73
C ASN A 102 -7.77 9.69 -9.78
N GLY A 103 -7.27 9.33 -8.60
CA GLY A 103 -8.02 8.55 -7.60
C GLY A 103 -8.18 7.06 -7.93
N LYS A 104 -7.50 6.57 -8.97
CA LYS A 104 -7.48 5.16 -9.38
C LYS A 104 -6.12 4.54 -9.12
N LEU A 105 -6.12 3.24 -8.81
CA LEU A 105 -4.92 2.44 -8.64
C LEU A 105 -4.63 1.68 -9.94
N ASN A 106 -3.51 1.99 -10.59
CA ASN A 106 -3.04 1.31 -11.79
C ASN A 106 -1.94 0.30 -11.43
N VAL A 107 -2.10 -0.94 -11.90
CA VAL A 107 -1.17 -2.05 -11.65
C VAL A 107 -0.96 -2.81 -12.97
N GLY A 108 0.20 -2.64 -13.59
CA GLY A 108 0.41 -3.13 -14.95
C GLY A 108 -0.62 -2.52 -15.92
N ASN A 109 -1.43 -3.38 -16.56
CA ASN A 109 -2.49 -2.96 -17.49
C ASN A 109 -3.89 -2.93 -16.86
N GLU A 110 -3.97 -3.12 -15.54
CA GLU A 110 -5.24 -3.19 -14.81
C GLU A 110 -5.44 -1.91 -13.98
N THR A 111 -6.68 -1.48 -13.89
CA THR A 111 -7.09 -0.29 -13.13
C THR A 111 -8.10 -0.71 -12.08
N TYR A 112 -7.97 -0.14 -10.88
CA TYR A 112 -8.80 -0.44 -9.73
C TYR A 112 -9.33 0.84 -9.09
N VAL A 113 -10.51 0.75 -8.48
CA VAL A 113 -11.21 1.86 -7.83
C VAL A 113 -11.57 1.51 -6.38
N LYS A 114 -11.55 2.49 -5.48
CA LYS A 114 -12.14 2.35 -4.14
C LYS A 114 -13.67 2.35 -4.29
N LYS A 115 -14.35 1.40 -3.63
CA LYS A 115 -15.81 1.39 -3.49
C LYS A 115 -16.21 1.88 -2.11
#